data_AF-A0A0F5JTC4-F1
#
_entry.id   AF-A0A0F5JTC4-F1
#
_cell.length_a   1.000
_cell.length_b   1.000
_cell.length_c   1.000
_cell.angle_alpha   90.00
_cell.angle_beta   90.00
_cell.angle_gamma   90.00
#
_symmetry.space_group_name_H-M   'P 1'
#
loop_
_entity.id
_entity.type
_entity.pdbx_description
1 polymer ?
#
loop_
_entity_poly.entity_id
_entity_poly.type
_entity_poly.pdbx_seq_one_letter_code
_entity_poly.pdbx_strand_id
1 'polypeptide(L)'
;MTRRAIICKGDSTTHGGVVLEGSTSGTIHGRPIAGVGHLVSCPRCKGVFPIQSDTLGRRYPHHFLGIDTAVEGMRTACGAELIASQHDMVIDDVGTGTPDHSVGAVGVTSDSTTLCLECLKAAAESGATTIARS
;
A
#
# COMPACT_ATOMS: atom_id res chain seq x y z
N MET A 1 13.42 8.97 10.42
CA MET A 1 13.46 8.12 9.22
C MET A 1 13.11 6.72 9.69
N THR A 2 11.95 6.20 9.30
CA THR A 2 11.50 4.88 9.75
C THR A 2 11.89 3.87 8.68
N ARG A 3 12.82 2.98 9.01
CA ARG A 3 13.23 1.85 8.17
C ARG A 3 12.48 0.61 8.62
N ARG A 4 11.88 -0.11 7.69
CA ARG A 4 11.12 -1.33 7.98
C ARG A 4 11.66 -2.49 7.19
N ALA A 5 11.79 -3.63 7.86
CA ALA A 5 12.29 -4.84 7.24
C ALA A 5 11.28 -5.43 6.25
N ILE A 6 11.80 -5.97 5.15
CA ILE A 6 10.98 -6.68 4.16
C ILE A 6 10.53 -8.02 4.74
N ILE A 7 9.24 -8.33 4.54
CA ILE A 7 8.62 -9.59 4.94
C ILE A 7 8.90 -10.66 3.90
N CYS A 8 9.19 -11.86 4.37
CA CYS A 8 9.42 -13.05 3.57
C CYS A 8 8.43 -14.16 3.93
N LYS A 9 8.29 -15.13 3.03
CA LYS A 9 7.62 -16.40 3.32
C LYS A 9 8.23 -17.03 4.58
N GLY A 10 7.37 -17.47 5.48
CA GLY A 10 7.74 -18.05 6.77
C GLY A 10 7.87 -17.05 7.92
N ASP A 11 7.75 -15.75 7.66
CA ASP A 11 7.70 -14.75 8.74
C ASP A 11 6.40 -14.84 9.54
N SER A 12 6.46 -14.35 10.77
CA SER A 12 5.41 -14.51 11.77
C SER A 12 4.47 -13.30 11.81
N THR A 13 3.34 -13.44 12.49
CA THR A 13 2.44 -12.32 12.80
C THR A 13 2.16 -12.19 14.29
N THR A 14 1.65 -11.04 14.72
CA THR A 14 1.24 -10.78 16.11
C THR A 14 0.13 -11.71 16.61
N HIS A 15 -0.59 -12.39 15.72
CA HIS A 15 -1.57 -13.42 16.06
C HIS A 15 -0.97 -14.84 16.13
N GLY A 16 0.37 -14.97 16.04
CA GLY A 16 1.07 -16.25 15.94
C GLY A 16 0.88 -16.93 14.58
N GLY A 17 0.48 -16.17 13.56
CA GLY A 17 0.34 -16.66 12.20
C GLY A 17 1.66 -16.73 11.44
N VAL A 18 1.60 -17.27 10.22
CA VAL A 18 2.78 -17.42 9.34
C VAL A 18 2.45 -17.03 7.90
N VAL A 19 3.36 -16.30 7.26
CA VAL A 19 3.26 -15.94 5.84
C VAL A 19 3.51 -17.17 4.97
N LEU A 20 2.54 -17.51 4.11
CA LEU A 20 2.55 -18.75 3.32
C LEU A 20 3.17 -18.57 1.94
N GLU A 21 3.02 -17.38 1.37
CA GLU A 21 3.35 -17.09 -0.03
C GLU A 21 4.44 -16.04 -0.16
N GLY A 22 5.12 -16.07 -1.30
CA GLY A 22 6.16 -15.13 -1.67
C GLY A 22 6.43 -15.15 -3.16
N SER A 23 7.18 -14.16 -3.64
CA SER A 23 7.48 -13.97 -5.05
C SER A 23 8.36 -15.09 -5.60
N THR A 24 8.21 -15.39 -6.89
CA THR A 24 8.95 -16.49 -7.54
C THR A 24 10.40 -16.12 -7.91
N SER A 25 10.72 -14.83 -8.03
CA SER A 25 12.03 -14.38 -8.51
C SER A 25 12.85 -13.61 -7.46
N GLY A 26 12.22 -13.13 -6.38
CA GLY A 26 12.89 -12.36 -5.34
C GLY A 26 12.98 -13.14 -4.04
N THR A 27 14.20 -13.33 -3.53
CA THR A 27 14.44 -14.02 -2.26
C THR A 27 15.39 -13.25 -1.36
N ILE A 28 15.16 -13.31 -0.06
CA ILE A 28 16.06 -12.82 0.99
C ILE A 28 16.50 -14.02 1.80
N HIS A 29 17.81 -14.27 1.88
CA HIS A 29 18.35 -15.45 2.59
C HIS A 29 17.70 -16.77 2.12
N GLY A 30 17.44 -16.89 0.82
CA GLY A 30 16.77 -18.05 0.21
C GLY A 30 15.26 -18.13 0.45
N ARG A 31 14.65 -17.15 1.13
CA ARG A 31 13.20 -17.11 1.39
C ARG A 31 12.50 -16.13 0.45
N PRO A 32 11.43 -16.54 -0.24
CA PRO A 32 10.65 -15.67 -1.13
C PRO A 32 10.15 -14.39 -0.46
N ILE A 33 10.32 -13.24 -1.11
CA ILE A 33 9.80 -11.94 -0.65
C ILE A 33 8.28 -11.95 -0.69
N ALA A 34 7.63 -11.50 0.38
CA ALA A 34 6.17 -11.36 0.43
C ALA A 34 5.70 -10.00 -0.10
N GLY A 35 4.51 -9.96 -0.67
CA GLY A 35 3.90 -8.75 -1.21
C GLY A 35 2.44 -8.63 -0.79
N VAL A 36 1.85 -7.47 -1.09
CA VAL A 36 0.41 -7.22 -0.90
C VAL A 36 -0.40 -8.28 -1.66
N GLY A 37 -1.42 -8.83 -1.00
CA GLY A 37 -2.26 -9.89 -1.54
C GLY A 37 -1.78 -11.32 -1.23
N HIS A 38 -0.50 -11.52 -0.87
CA HIS A 38 -0.03 -12.85 -0.47
C HIS A 38 -0.70 -13.35 0.80
N LEU A 39 -0.86 -14.67 0.89
CA LEU A 39 -1.62 -15.31 1.94
C LEU A 39 -0.83 -15.56 3.23
N VAL A 40 -1.53 -15.42 4.35
CA VAL A 40 -1.03 -15.63 5.71
C VAL A 40 -1.98 -16.55 6.47
N SER A 41 -1.48 -17.62 7.06
CA SER A 41 -2.25 -18.46 7.97
C SER A 41 -2.31 -17.81 9.35
N CYS A 42 -3.50 -17.73 9.95
CA CYS A 42 -3.70 -17.17 11.27
C CYS A 42 -4.40 -18.19 12.19
N PRO A 43 -3.68 -18.77 13.18
CA PRO A 43 -4.27 -19.77 14.09
C PRO A 43 -5.29 -19.15 15.04
N ARG A 44 -5.11 -17.87 15.42
CA ARG A 44 -6.04 -17.13 16.28
C ARG A 44 -7.40 -16.91 15.61
N CYS A 45 -7.38 -16.49 14.34
CA CYS A 45 -8.60 -16.21 13.56
C CYS A 45 -9.11 -17.43 12.80
N LYS A 46 -8.39 -18.56 12.84
CA LYS A 46 -8.73 -19.85 12.20
C LYS A 46 -8.99 -19.72 10.70
N GLY A 47 -8.10 -19.05 9.98
CA GLY A 47 -8.25 -18.83 8.55
C GLY A 47 -6.98 -18.39 7.85
N VAL A 48 -7.09 -18.20 6.54
CA VAL A 48 -6.03 -17.68 5.69
C VAL A 48 -6.46 -16.31 5.18
N PHE A 49 -5.60 -15.32 5.34
CA PHE A 49 -5.91 -13.93 5.08
C PHE A 49 -4.83 -13.27 4.23
N PRO A 50 -5.20 -12.45 3.23
CA PRO A 50 -4.21 -11.73 2.43
C PRO A 50 -3.55 -10.60 3.24
N ILE A 51 -2.32 -10.27 2.88
CA ILE A 51 -1.64 -9.04 3.30
C ILE A 51 -2.33 -7.83 2.65
N GLN A 52 -2.67 -6.82 3.45
CA GLN A 52 -3.29 -5.59 2.97
C GLN A 52 -2.22 -4.58 2.52
N SER A 53 -2.65 -3.59 1.73
CA SER A 53 -1.82 -2.43 1.40
C SER A 53 -1.39 -1.67 2.65
N ASP A 54 -0.25 -0.98 2.57
CA ASP A 54 0.30 -0.28 3.72
C ASP A 54 -0.57 0.89 4.15
N THR A 55 -1.23 0.75 5.30
CA THR A 55 -2.06 1.80 5.91
C THR A 55 -1.24 2.84 6.67
N LEU A 56 0.02 2.53 6.98
CA LEU A 56 0.90 3.43 7.73
C LEU A 56 1.60 4.47 6.84
N GLY A 57 1.36 4.42 5.53
CA GLY A 57 1.68 5.49 4.60
C GLY A 57 3.16 5.61 4.29
N ARG A 58 3.69 4.69 3.49
CA ARG A 58 4.93 4.95 2.73
C ARG A 58 4.69 5.99 1.64
N ARG A 59 5.55 7.01 1.58
CA ARG A 59 5.46 8.06 0.54
C ARG A 59 5.69 7.50 -0.87
N TYR A 60 6.54 6.48 -0.98
CA TYR A 60 6.82 5.78 -2.22
C TYR A 60 6.67 4.27 -1.98
N PRO A 61 5.64 3.61 -2.56
CA PRO A 61 5.53 2.16 -2.49
C PRO A 61 6.68 1.50 -3.25
N HIS A 62 7.21 0.41 -2.70
CA HIS A 62 8.30 -0.34 -3.34
C HIS A 62 7.70 -1.55 -4.04
N HIS A 63 7.53 -1.44 -5.35
CA HIS A 63 6.97 -2.52 -6.15
C HIS A 63 8.07 -3.49 -6.60
N PHE A 64 7.90 -4.76 -6.28
CA PHE A 64 8.69 -5.85 -6.84
C PHE A 64 7.80 -6.66 -7.77
N LEU A 65 8.17 -6.75 -9.05
CA LEU A 65 7.38 -7.42 -10.09
C LEU A 65 5.92 -6.89 -10.20
N GLY A 66 5.72 -5.59 -9.95
CA GLY A 66 4.39 -4.96 -9.99
C GLY A 66 3.52 -5.18 -8.75
N ILE A 67 4.02 -5.89 -7.74
CA ILE A 67 3.34 -6.09 -6.45
C ILE A 67 4.05 -5.25 -5.39
N ASP A 68 3.30 -4.49 -4.58
CA ASP A 68 3.89 -3.74 -3.47
C ASP A 68 4.49 -4.70 -2.42
N THR A 69 5.72 -4.40 -2.02
CA THR A 69 6.49 -5.25 -1.12
C THR A 69 5.94 -5.14 0.30
N ALA A 70 5.67 -6.29 0.92
CA ALA A 70 5.23 -6.31 2.31
C ALA A 70 6.41 -6.01 3.23
N VAL A 71 6.20 -5.15 4.22
CA VAL A 71 7.20 -4.82 5.25
C VAL A 71 6.61 -4.98 6.64
N GLU A 72 7.49 -4.98 7.64
CA GLU A 72 7.13 -5.06 9.05
C GLU A 72 6.09 -4.00 9.47
N GLY A 73 5.13 -4.41 10.29
CA GLY A 73 4.03 -3.56 10.77
C GLY A 73 2.88 -3.40 9.79
N MET A 74 2.98 -3.91 8.55
CA MET A 74 1.81 -4.03 7.67
C MET A 74 0.81 -5.05 8.22
N ARG A 75 -0.45 -4.88 7.85
CA ARG A 75 -1.57 -5.67 8.39
C ARG A 75 -2.08 -6.69 7.39
N THR A 76 -2.54 -7.81 7.93
CA THR A 76 -3.33 -8.81 7.20
C THR A 76 -4.82 -8.46 7.28
N ALA A 77 -5.65 -9.03 6.41
CA ALA A 77 -7.09 -8.77 6.42
C ALA A 77 -7.79 -9.17 7.73
N CYS A 78 -7.20 -10.07 8.53
CA CYS A 78 -7.70 -10.40 9.87
C CYS A 78 -7.28 -9.40 10.97
N GLY A 79 -6.47 -8.40 10.63
CA GLY A 79 -5.95 -7.38 11.54
C GLY A 79 -4.63 -7.73 12.23
N ALA A 80 -4.04 -8.92 11.98
CA ALA A 80 -2.72 -9.25 12.50
C ALA A 80 -1.63 -8.43 11.81
N GLU A 81 -0.59 -8.05 12.54
CA GLU A 81 0.57 -7.32 12.02
C GLU A 81 1.70 -8.29 11.68
N LEU A 82 2.39 -8.02 10.58
CA LEU A 82 3.53 -8.80 10.10
C LEU A 82 4.80 -8.46 10.89
N ILE A 83 5.58 -9.48 11.25
CA ILE A 83 6.82 -9.39 12.01
C ILE A 83 7.94 -10.00 11.17
N ALA A 84 8.94 -9.21 10.78
CA ALA A 84 10.05 -9.73 10.01
C ALA A 84 11.00 -10.52 10.90
N SER A 85 11.50 -11.65 10.40
CA SER A 85 12.57 -12.39 11.10
C SER A 85 13.98 -11.92 10.71
N GLN A 86 14.09 -11.08 9.67
CA GLN A 86 15.35 -10.53 9.16
C GLN A 86 15.28 -9.01 9.15
N HIS A 87 16.40 -8.33 9.36
CA HIS A 87 16.49 -6.86 9.38
C HIS A 87 17.63 -6.32 8.50
N ASP A 88 18.23 -7.16 7.66
CA ASP A 88 19.34 -6.77 6.78
C ASP A 88 18.80 -6.02 5.55
N MET A 89 17.64 -6.44 5.05
CA MET A 89 16.96 -5.85 3.90
C MET A 89 15.76 -5.02 4.38
N VAL A 90 15.91 -3.70 4.32
CA VAL A 90 14.96 -2.72 4.82
C VAL A 90 14.58 -1.70 3.75
N ILE A 91 13.37 -1.15 3.86
CA ILE A 91 12.87 -0.06 3.03
C ILE A 91 12.70 1.18 3.92
N ASP A 92 13.19 2.32 3.44
CA ASP A 92 12.98 3.63 4.07
C ASP A 92 11.59 4.18 3.71
N ASP A 93 10.75 4.46 4.71
CA ASP A 93 9.41 5.03 4.49
C ASP A 93 9.46 6.46 3.90
N VAL A 94 10.58 7.18 4.15
CA VAL A 94 10.86 8.54 3.67
C VAL A 94 11.80 8.42 2.47
N GLY A 95 11.30 7.97 1.33
CA GLY A 95 12.11 7.93 0.12
C GLY A 95 12.71 9.31 -0.17
N THR A 96 14.04 9.40 -0.33
CA THR A 96 14.78 10.61 -0.75
C THR A 96 14.53 10.96 -2.22
N GLY A 97 13.41 10.52 -2.78
CA GLY A 97 12.98 10.89 -4.11
C GLY A 97 12.76 12.40 -4.15
N THR A 98 13.67 13.12 -4.79
CA THR A 98 13.29 14.34 -5.50
C THR A 98 12.12 13.96 -6.40
N PRO A 99 11.04 14.76 -6.47
CA PRO A 99 9.97 14.51 -7.42
C PRO A 99 10.54 14.66 -8.84
N ASP A 100 11.08 13.58 -9.40
CA ASP A 100 11.28 13.51 -10.84
C ASP A 100 9.88 13.40 -11.43
N HIS A 101 9.47 14.46 -12.11
CA HIS A 101 8.23 14.55 -12.84
C HIS A 101 8.30 13.64 -14.07
N SER A 102 8.35 12.33 -13.88
CA SER A 102 8.00 11.36 -14.91
C SER A 102 6.70 10.65 -14.51
N VAL A 103 5.65 11.45 -14.31
CA VAL A 103 4.29 10.95 -14.42
C VAL A 103 4.04 10.68 -15.90
N GLY A 104 4.15 9.41 -16.30
CA GLY A 104 3.38 8.92 -17.42
C GLY A 104 1.92 9.16 -17.08
N ALA A 105 1.34 10.22 -17.64
CA ALA A 105 -0.05 10.59 -17.46
C ALA A 105 -0.93 9.51 -18.10
N VAL A 106 -1.23 8.45 -17.34
CA VAL A 106 -2.46 7.71 -17.56
C VAL A 106 -3.54 8.59 -16.96
N GLY A 107 -4.22 9.33 -17.84
CA GLY A 107 -5.34 10.19 -17.49
C GLY A 107 -6.44 9.38 -16.81
N VAL A 108 -6.40 9.35 -15.47
CA VAL A 108 -7.61 9.22 -14.67
C VAL A 108 -8.15 10.62 -14.56
N THR A 109 -9.10 10.97 -15.43
CA THR A 109 -10.01 12.06 -15.16
C THR A 109 -10.72 11.70 -13.87
N SER A 110 -10.25 12.28 -12.76
CA SER A 110 -11.00 12.37 -11.52
C SER A 110 -12.31 13.04 -11.90
N ASP A 111 -13.36 12.24 -12.06
CA ASP A 111 -14.73 12.68 -12.12
C ASP A 111 -15.07 13.26 -10.74
N SER A 112 -14.59 14.48 -10.54
CA SER A 112 -14.92 15.28 -9.40
C SER A 112 -16.37 15.70 -9.62
N THR A 113 -17.31 14.96 -9.04
CA THR A 113 -18.70 15.40 -8.89
C THR A 113 -18.84 16.59 -7.92
N THR A 114 -17.84 17.45 -7.85
CA THR A 114 -17.78 18.64 -6.99
C THR A 114 -17.56 19.83 -7.91
N LEU A 115 -18.58 20.68 -7.96
CA LEU A 115 -18.63 21.92 -8.74
C LEU A 115 -17.28 22.66 -8.70
N CYS A 116 -16.77 22.96 -9.88
CA CYS A 116 -15.60 23.80 -10.09
C CYS A 116 -15.71 25.12 -9.33
N LEU A 117 -14.61 25.60 -8.74
CA LEU A 117 -14.55 26.88 -8.04
C LEU A 117 -14.95 28.05 -8.96
N GLU A 118 -14.65 27.94 -10.27
CA GLU A 118 -15.09 28.91 -11.28
C GLU A 118 -16.61 28.89 -11.51
N CYS A 119 -17.21 27.69 -11.52
CA CYS A 119 -18.65 27.50 -11.70
C CYS A 119 -19.44 28.08 -10.51
N LEU A 120 -18.88 27.97 -9.30
CA LEU A 120 -19.46 28.57 -8.10
C LEU A 120 -19.37 30.11 -8.11
N LYS A 121 -18.24 30.68 -8.58
CA LYS A 121 -18.10 32.14 -8.71
C LYS A 121 -19.11 32.74 -9.70
N ALA A 122 -19.27 32.11 -10.87
CA ALA A 122 -20.22 32.58 -11.88
C ALA A 122 -21.68 32.56 -11.40
N ALA A 123 -22.06 31.55 -10.59
CA ALA A 123 -23.39 31.50 -9.99
C ALA A 123 -23.64 32.63 -8.98
N ALA A 124 -22.62 32.98 -8.19
CA ALA A 124 -22.70 34.08 -7.23
C ALA A 124 -22.88 35.45 -7.91
N GLU A 125 -22.20 35.67 -9.04
CA GLU A 125 -22.29 36.92 -9.80
C GLU A 125 -23.62 37.05 -10.56
N SER A 126 -24.20 35.93 -10.99
CA SER A 126 -25.48 35.89 -11.72
C SER A 126 -26.71 35.76 -10.81
N GLY A 127 -26.54 35.55 -9.50
CA GLY A 127 -27.64 35.37 -8.55
C GLY A 127 -28.43 34.08 -8.72
N ALA A 128 -27.86 33.08 -9.43
CA ALA A 128 -28.54 31.81 -9.70
C ALA A 128 -28.50 30.89 -8.46
N THR A 129 -29.66 30.39 -8.03
CA THR A 129 -29.80 29.52 -6.84
C THR A 129 -29.65 28.03 -7.15
N THR A 130 -29.39 27.64 -8.41
CA THR A 130 -29.22 26.24 -8.82
C THR A 130 -28.24 26.14 -10.00
N ILE A 131 -27.31 25.17 -9.96
CA ILE A 131 -26.33 24.91 -11.02
C ILE A 131 -26.61 23.52 -11.61
N ALA A 132 -26.91 23.45 -12.92
CA ALA A 132 -27.05 22.20 -13.64
C ALA A 132 -25.68 21.63 -14.03
N ARG A 133 -25.48 20.32 -13.82
CA ARG A 133 -24.28 19.60 -14.31
C ARG A 133 -24.51 19.22 -15.77
N SER A 134 -23.60 19.59 -16.66
CA SER A 134 -23.61 19.22 -18.09
C SER A 134 -22.89 17.90 -18.32
#